data_AF-A0A1U7HA87-F1
#
_entry.id   AF-A0A1U7HA87-F1
#
_cell.length_a   1.000
_cell.length_b   1.000
_cell.length_c   1.000
_cell.angle_alpha   90.00
_cell.angle_beta   90.00
_cell.angle_gamma   90.00
#
_symmetry.space_group_name_H-M   'P 1'
#
loop_
_entity.id
_entity.type
_entity.pdbx_description
1 polymer ?
#
loop_
_entity_poly.entity_id
_entity_poly.type
_entity_poly.pdbx_seq_one_letter_code
_entity_poly.pdbx_strand_id
1 'polypeptide(L)'
;MSKVDKQLPLAPLNCERLAIQMFPLGMSPEEYAARYAADWYCFSFNRYCYRDPELNRWIQRLGEIFSTPALLAQCQEEMLSSEELVKVRQRLLENFYKEI
;
A
#
# COMPACT_ATOMS: atom_id res chain seq x y z
N MET A 1 -24.08 8.51 -14.41
CA MET A 1 -23.95 8.14 -12.98
C MET A 1 -22.79 8.94 -12.41
N SER A 2 -23.08 10.05 -11.72
CA SER A 2 -22.03 10.86 -11.10
C SER A 2 -21.27 10.02 -10.06
N LYS A 3 -19.95 9.86 -10.25
CA LYS A 3 -19.06 9.47 -9.15
C LYS A 3 -19.25 10.54 -8.08
N VAL A 4 -19.90 10.20 -6.97
CA VAL A 4 -19.88 11.05 -5.80
C VAL A 4 -18.41 11.10 -5.41
N ASP A 5 -17.76 12.25 -5.61
CA ASP A 5 -16.48 12.58 -5.02
C ASP A 5 -16.67 12.53 -3.51
N LYS A 6 -16.60 11.33 -2.94
CA LYS A 6 -16.60 11.12 -1.50
C LYS A 6 -15.28 11.68 -1.01
N GLN A 7 -15.30 12.95 -0.64
CA GLN A 7 -14.21 13.59 0.07
C GLN A 7 -13.90 12.73 1.30
N LEU A 8 -12.73 12.09 1.31
CA LEU A 8 -12.31 11.28 2.43
C LEU A 8 -12.19 12.17 3.67
N PRO A 9 -12.55 11.67 4.87
CA PRO A 9 -12.38 12.43 6.09
C PRO A 9 -10.89 12.74 6.32
N LEU A 10 -10.62 13.90 6.90
CA LEU A 10 -9.27 14.24 7.35
C LEU A 10 -8.83 13.24 8.43
N ALA A 11 -7.60 12.75 8.32
CA ALA A 11 -7.02 11.84 9.29
C ALA A 11 -6.99 12.47 10.69
N PRO A 12 -7.43 11.73 11.72
CA PRO A 12 -7.15 12.09 13.11
C PRO A 12 -5.64 12.28 13.33
N LEU A 13 -5.24 13.21 14.20
CA LEU A 13 -3.82 13.57 14.40
C LEU A 13 -2.94 12.38 14.78
N ASN A 14 -3.46 11.44 15.56
CA ASN A 14 -2.76 10.20 15.91
C ASN A 14 -2.55 9.27 14.71
N CYS A 15 -3.54 9.19 13.81
CA CYS A 15 -3.44 8.41 12.57
C CYS A 15 -2.41 9.04 11.62
N GLU A 16 -2.42 10.36 11.46
CA GLU A 16 -1.44 11.07 10.64
C GLU A 16 -0.02 10.91 11.18
N ARG A 17 0.18 11.05 12.50
CA ARG A 17 1.49 10.80 13.12
C ARG A 17 1.98 9.37 12.87
N LEU A 18 1.10 8.39 12.99
CA LEU A 18 1.47 6.99 12.71
C LEU A 18 1.84 6.79 11.24
N ALA A 19 1.07 7.39 10.32
CA ALA A 19 1.34 7.31 8.89
C ALA A 19 2.73 7.88 8.53
N ILE A 20 3.09 9.04 9.11
CA ILE A 20 4.42 9.66 8.94
C ILE A 20 5.54 8.74 9.45
N GLN A 21 5.34 8.06 10.58
CA GLN A 21 6.35 7.17 11.15
C GLN A 21 6.53 5.87 10.37
N MET A 22 5.48 5.42 9.69
CA MET A 22 5.41 4.08 9.12
C MET A 22 5.75 4.05 7.63
N PHE A 23 5.42 5.11 6.88
CA PHE A 23 5.62 5.13 5.44
C PHE A 23 6.88 5.90 5.06
N PRO A 24 7.87 5.25 4.44
CA PRO A 24 9.11 5.90 4.05
C PRO A 24 8.89 6.74 2.79
N LEU A 25 8.75 8.06 2.94
CA LEU A 25 8.63 8.99 1.79
C LEU A 25 9.87 8.99 0.87
N GLY A 26 11.01 8.48 1.35
CA GLY A 26 12.21 8.27 0.54
C GLY A 26 12.13 7.09 -0.44
N MET A 27 11.04 6.31 -0.41
CA MET A 27 10.75 5.19 -1.31
C MET A 27 9.45 5.46 -2.05
N SER A 28 9.34 5.04 -3.31
CA SER A 28 8.07 5.16 -4.04
C SER A 28 7.01 4.21 -3.47
N PRO A 29 5.72 4.54 -3.58
CA PRO A 29 4.66 3.63 -3.16
C PRO A 29 4.66 2.33 -3.98
N GLU A 30 5.08 2.37 -5.26
CA GLU A 30 5.26 1.18 -6.11
C GLU A 30 6.35 0.25 -5.58
N GLU A 31 7.53 0.79 -5.24
CA GLU A 31 8.62 -0.01 -4.69
C GLU A 31 8.24 -0.59 -3.33
N TYR A 32 7.61 0.21 -2.47
CA TYR A 32 7.12 -0.26 -1.18
C TYR A 32 6.11 -1.39 -1.35
N ALA A 33 5.16 -1.23 -2.28
CA ALA A 33 4.16 -2.25 -2.56
C ALA A 33 4.80 -3.56 -3.05
N ALA A 34 5.75 -3.46 -3.99
CA ALA A 34 6.44 -4.62 -4.52
C ALA A 34 7.10 -5.46 -3.43
N ARG A 35 7.79 -4.80 -2.49
CA ARG A 35 8.60 -5.46 -1.44
C ARG A 35 7.80 -5.93 -0.23
N TYR A 36 6.77 -5.18 0.16
CA TYR A 36 6.14 -5.31 1.48
C TYR A 36 4.63 -5.59 1.45
N ALA A 37 3.98 -5.68 0.28
CA ALA A 37 2.54 -5.98 0.22
C ALA A 37 2.14 -7.25 0.99
N ALA A 38 3.01 -8.27 0.99
CA ALA A 38 2.76 -9.53 1.71
C ALA A 38 2.66 -9.35 3.23
N ASP A 39 3.28 -8.31 3.78
CA ASP A 39 3.29 -8.03 5.22
C ASP A 39 2.00 -7.32 5.67
N TRP A 40 1.16 -6.90 4.73
CA TRP A 40 -0.09 -6.20 4.98
C TRP A 40 -1.29 -7.14 4.86
N TYR A 41 -1.96 -7.39 5.98
CA TYR A 41 -3.23 -8.13 5.98
C TYR A 41 -4.42 -7.26 5.55
N CYS A 42 -4.48 -6.02 6.06
CA CYS A 42 -5.53 -5.08 5.74
C CYS A 42 -4.98 -3.65 5.76
N PHE A 43 -5.10 -2.96 4.64
CA PHE A 43 -4.66 -1.57 4.50
C PHE A 43 -5.85 -0.62 4.54
N SER A 44 -5.87 0.27 5.54
CA SER A 44 -6.99 1.19 5.78
C SER A 44 -6.59 2.67 5.79
N PHE A 45 -5.30 2.97 5.65
CA PHE A 45 -4.78 4.35 5.65
C PHE A 45 -5.30 5.16 4.45
N ASN A 46 -5.55 4.52 3.31
CA ASN A 46 -6.17 5.15 2.13
C ASN A 46 -7.63 5.60 2.33
N ARG A 47 -8.25 5.29 3.47
CA ARG A 47 -9.62 5.76 3.78
C ARG A 47 -9.65 7.19 4.35
N TYR A 48 -8.50 7.84 4.48
CA TYR A 48 -8.36 9.20 5.00
C TYR A 48 -7.60 10.11 4.04
N CYS A 49 -7.84 11.42 4.17
CA CYS A 49 -6.94 12.45 3.64
C CYS A 49 -5.92 12.88 4.69
N TYR A 50 -4.71 13.22 4.27
CA TYR A 50 -3.64 13.71 5.15
C TYR A 50 -3.35 15.19 4.88
N ARG A 51 -2.88 15.92 5.89
CA ARG A 51 -2.61 17.37 5.78
C ARG A 51 -1.40 17.63 4.90
N ASP A 52 -0.39 16.77 5.00
CA ASP A 52 0.74 16.77 4.08
C ASP A 52 0.30 16.22 2.70
N PRO A 53 0.33 17.04 1.63
CA PRO A 53 -0.09 16.61 0.31
C PRO A 53 0.81 15.51 -0.29
N GLU A 54 2.09 15.44 0.09
CA GLU A 54 3.00 14.40 -0.39
C GLU A 54 2.65 13.05 0.23
N LEU A 55 2.54 13.00 1.55
CA LEU A 55 2.08 11.82 2.28
C LEU A 55 0.69 11.37 1.79
N ASN A 56 -0.21 12.31 1.57
CA ASN A 56 -1.55 11.99 1.07
C ASN A 56 -1.49 11.29 -0.29
N ARG A 57 -0.75 11.84 -1.26
CA ARG A 57 -0.60 11.20 -2.58
C ARG A 57 0.04 9.82 -2.47
N TRP A 58 1.07 9.70 -1.63
CA TRP A 58 1.78 8.44 -1.41
C TRP A 58 0.85 7.34 -0.90
N ILE A 59 0.07 7.62 0.16
CA ILE A 59 -0.84 6.65 0.78
C ILE A 59 -2.00 6.29 -0.15
N GLN A 60 -2.55 7.28 -0.87
CA GLN A 60 -3.62 7.03 -1.83
C GLN A 60 -3.15 6.14 -2.98
N ARG A 61 -1.94 6.39 -3.49
CA ARG A 61 -1.33 5.55 -4.52
C ARG A 61 -1.05 4.13 -4.03
N LEU A 62 -0.51 3.98 -2.82
CA LEU A 62 -0.31 2.65 -2.23
C LEU A 62 -1.63 1.89 -2.08
N GLY A 63 -2.69 2.57 -1.63
CA GLY A 63 -4.02 1.98 -1.51
C GLY A 63 -4.61 1.52 -2.83
N GLU A 64 -4.37 2.26 -3.92
CA GLU A 64 -4.78 1.86 -5.28
C GLU A 64 -4.05 0.59 -5.73
N ILE A 65 -2.74 0.50 -5.51
CA ILE A 65 -1.93 -0.67 -5.86
C ILE A 65 -2.42 -1.90 -5.09
N PHE A 66 -2.62 -1.78 -3.77
CA PHE A 66 -3.10 -2.89 -2.94
C PHE A 66 -4.52 -3.33 -3.28
N SER A 67 -5.35 -2.42 -3.79
CA SER A 67 -6.71 -2.75 -4.22
C SER A 67 -6.79 -3.34 -5.63
N THR A 68 -5.67 -3.33 -6.38
CA THR A 68 -5.62 -3.73 -7.79
C THR A 68 -4.54 -4.81 -8.00
N PRO A 69 -4.90 -6.10 -7.99
CA PRO A 69 -3.92 -7.19 -8.10
C PRO A 69 -3.00 -7.09 -9.31
N ALA A 70 -3.51 -6.62 -10.46
CA ALA A 70 -2.71 -6.41 -11.67
C ALA A 70 -1.63 -5.34 -11.50
N LEU A 71 -1.93 -4.23 -10.79
CA LEU A 71 -0.93 -3.18 -10.53
C LEU A 71 0.13 -3.67 -9.56
N LEU A 72 -0.25 -4.42 -8.53
CA LEU A 72 0.71 -5.02 -7.61
C LEU A 72 1.63 -6.00 -8.33
N ALA A 73 1.09 -6.87 -9.19
CA ALA A 73 1.90 -7.78 -10.00
C ALA A 73 2.88 -7.03 -10.90
N GLN A 74 2.43 -5.97 -11.57
CA GLN A 74 3.29 -5.12 -12.38
C GLN A 74 4.42 -4.48 -11.57
N CYS A 75 4.10 -3.90 -10.40
CA CYS A 75 5.12 -3.31 -9.51
C CYS A 75 6.16 -4.36 -9.08
N GLN A 76 5.73 -5.58 -8.78
CA GLN A 76 6.62 -6.67 -8.42
C GLN A 76 7.51 -7.10 -9.59
N GLU A 77 6.97 -7.20 -10.81
CA GLU A 77 7.73 -7.56 -12.01
C GLU A 77 8.77 -6.49 -12.42
N GLU A 78 8.43 -5.22 -12.25
CA GLU A 78 9.33 -4.11 -12.61
C GLU A 78 10.44 -3.87 -11.58
N MET A 79 10.15 -4.07 -10.28
CA MET A 79 11.05 -3.65 -9.20
C MET A 79 11.87 -4.77 -8.58
N LEU A 80 11.41 -6.03 -8.68
CA LEU A 80 12.05 -7.16 -8.04
C LEU A 80 12.77 -8.04 -9.05
N SER A 81 13.93 -8.54 -8.65
CA SER A 81 14.57 -9.65 -9.36
C SER A 81 13.73 -10.93 -9.27
N SER A 82 13.96 -11.87 -10.18
CA SER A 82 13.29 -13.18 -10.17
C SER A 82 13.44 -13.91 -8.82
N GLU A 83 14.57 -13.75 -8.13
CA GLU A 83 14.80 -14.35 -6.81
C GLU A 83 13.94 -13.68 -5.71
N GLU A 84 13.85 -12.35 -5.72
CA GLU A 84 13.01 -11.58 -4.79
C GLU A 84 11.52 -11.86 -5.01
N LEU A 85 11.09 -11.99 -6.28
CA LEU A 85 9.72 -12.39 -6.64
C LEU A 85 9.32 -13.72 -6.01
N VAL A 86 10.20 -14.73 -6.07
CA VAL A 86 9.95 -16.04 -5.45
C VAL A 86 9.75 -15.89 -3.94
N LYS A 87 10.60 -15.10 -3.26
CA LYS A 87 10.49 -14.88 -1.80
C LYS A 87 9.21 -14.13 -1.42
N VAL A 88 8.78 -13.15 -2.21
CA VAL A 88 7.51 -12.43 -1.96
C VAL A 88 6.31 -13.35 -2.18
N ARG A 89 6.31 -14.15 -3.25
CA ARG A 89 5.25 -15.13 -3.52
C ARG A 89 5.15 -16.21 -2.45
N GLN A 90 6.29 -16.68 -1.93
CA GLN A 90 6.31 -17.63 -0.81
C GLN A 90 5.67 -17.04 0.45
N ARG A 91 6.03 -15.80 0.83
CA ARG A 91 5.42 -15.10 1.98
C ARG A 91 3.90 -14.91 1.84
N LEU A 92 3.42 -14.58 0.63
CA LEU A 92 1.98 -14.46 0.35
C LEU A 92 1.25 -15.77 0.57
N LEU A 93 1.81 -16.89 0.09
CA LEU A 93 1.24 -18.22 0.30
C LEU A 93 1.26 -18.60 1.79
N GLU A 94 2.37 -18.41 2.49
CA GLU A 94 2.48 -18.69 3.92
C GLU A 94 1.45 -17.92 4.75
N ASN A 95 1.24 -16.64 4.43
CA ASN A 95 0.24 -15.83 5.12
C ASN A 95 -1.18 -16.29 4.81
N PHE A 96 -1.46 -16.73 3.58
CA PHE A 96 -2.77 -17.29 3.21
C PHE A 96 -3.06 -18.63 3.92
N TYR A 97 -2.06 -19.50 4.09
CA TYR A 97 -2.23 -20.82 4.73
C TYR A 97 -2.24 -20.79 6.25
N LYS A 98 -1.79 -19.71 6.90
CA LYS A 98 -1.91 -19.55 8.36
C LYS A 98 -3.34 -19.24 8.83
N GLU A 99 -4.27 -18.99 7.91
CA GLU A 99 -5.65 -18.60 8.20
C GLU A 99 -6.68 -19.71 7.97
N ILE A 100 -6.24 -20.92 7.60
CA ILE A 100 -7.07 -22.12 7.44
C ILE A 100 -6.78 -23.09 8.59
#